data_AF-A0A7X5DGE3-F1
#
_entry.id   AF-A0A7X5DGE3-F1
#
_cell.length_a   1.000
_cell.length_b   1.000
_cell.length_c   1.000
_cell.angle_alpha   90.00
_cell.angle_beta   90.00
_cell.angle_gamma   90.00
#
_symmetry.space_group_name_H-M   'P 1'
#
loop_
_entity.id
_entity.type
_entity.pdbx_description
1 polymer ?
#
loop_
_entity_poly.entity_id
_entity_poly.type
_entity_poly.pdbx_seq_one_letter_code
_entity_poly.pdbx_strand_id
1 'polypeptide(L)'
;IAKLRGLRVANVVGGVKIEPQIDRLARGVDVLIATPGRLIDLMNQKAVNLGDVQVLVLDEADRMLDMGFLPSVRRIVEATPATRQTLLFSATIDKGVLDQVDAMLNDPAIVQIAAKGETADTVEQYIARVPHTLKPDMLAALLKERGHR
;
A
#
# COMPACT_ATOMS: atom_id res chain seq x y z
N ILE A 1 -0.23 0.09 -19.72
CA ILE A 1 -0.35 1.51 -20.13
C ILE A 1 1.01 2.22 -20.11
N ALA A 2 1.75 2.23 -18.99
CA ALA A 2 3.07 2.87 -18.89
C ALA A 2 4.06 2.47 -20.01
N LYS A 3 4.23 1.17 -20.26
CA LYS A 3 5.08 0.64 -21.35
C LYS A 3 4.66 1.15 -22.74
N LEU A 4 3.35 1.28 -22.99
CA LEU A 4 2.81 1.79 -24.26
C LEU A 4 3.07 3.30 -24.43
N ARG A 5 3.33 4.02 -23.33
CA ARG A 5 3.64 5.45 -23.30
C ARG A 5 5.14 5.72 -23.16
N GLY A 6 5.98 4.68 -23.21
CA GLY A 6 7.44 4.82 -23.06
C GLY A 6 7.91 5.14 -21.64
N LEU A 7 7.05 5.03 -20.63
CA LEU A 7 7.40 5.32 -19.23
C LEU A 7 8.14 4.13 -18.60
N ARG A 8 9.21 4.43 -17.88
CA ARG A 8 10.01 3.48 -17.10
C ARG A 8 9.41 3.34 -15.70
N VAL A 9 9.02 2.12 -15.36
CA VAL A 9 8.46 1.79 -14.06
C VAL A 9 9.45 0.93 -13.28
N ALA A 10 9.72 1.31 -12.03
CA ALA A 10 10.52 0.51 -11.11
C ALA A 10 9.73 0.16 -9.84
N ASN A 11 10.05 -1.01 -9.27
CA ASN A 11 9.54 -1.44 -7.98
C ASN A 11 10.70 -1.67 -7.02
N VAL A 12 10.58 -1.14 -5.79
CA VAL A 12 11.58 -1.28 -4.74
C VAL A 12 10.92 -1.78 -3.46
N VAL A 13 11.20 -3.03 -3.13
CA VAL A 13 10.57 -3.74 -2.02
C VAL A 13 11.58 -4.53 -1.20
N GLY A 14 11.25 -4.75 0.08
CA GLY A 14 12.00 -5.62 0.99
C GLY A 14 12.04 -7.09 0.52
N GLY A 15 12.86 -7.91 1.18
CA GLY A 15 12.91 -9.36 0.93
C GLY A 15 13.68 -9.80 -0.33
N VAL A 16 14.19 -8.86 -1.14
CA VAL A 16 15.05 -9.15 -2.29
C VAL A 16 16.32 -8.31 -2.26
N LYS A 17 17.34 -8.73 -3.03
CA LYS A 17 18.63 -8.02 -3.16
C LYS A 17 18.43 -6.55 -3.54
N ILE A 18 19.23 -5.67 -2.94
CA ILE A 18 19.09 -4.23 -3.11
C ILE A 18 19.84 -3.73 -4.36
N GLU A 19 20.95 -4.37 -4.72
CA GLU A 19 21.84 -3.97 -5.81
C GLU A 19 21.10 -3.91 -7.17
N PRO A 20 20.28 -4.92 -7.56
CA PRO A 20 19.52 -4.83 -8.80
C PRO A 20 18.47 -3.70 -8.79
N GLN A 21 18.02 -3.28 -7.61
CA GLN A 21 17.10 -2.14 -7.48
C GLN A 21 17.85 -0.82 -7.69
N ILE A 22 19.06 -0.69 -7.13
CA ILE A 22 19.95 0.46 -7.36
C ILE A 22 20.28 0.59 -8.86
N ASP A 23 20.66 -0.49 -9.53
CA ASP A 23 20.97 -0.49 -10.96
C ASP A 23 19.78 -0.09 -11.85
N ARG A 24 18.55 -0.37 -11.39
CA ARG A 24 17.33 0.08 -12.07
C ARG A 24 17.07 1.56 -11.86
N LEU A 25 17.28 2.06 -10.64
CA LEU A 25 17.12 3.48 -10.30
C LEU A 25 18.16 4.35 -11.02
N ALA A 26 19.41 3.88 -11.12
CA ALA A 26 20.50 4.57 -11.82
C ALA A 26 20.20 4.84 -13.31
N ARG A 27 19.34 4.03 -13.94
CA ARG A 27 18.88 4.23 -15.32
C ARG A 27 17.81 5.31 -15.49
N GLY A 28 17.35 5.90 -14.39
CA GLY A 28 16.22 6.84 -14.35
C GLY A 28 14.87 6.12 -14.39
N VAL A 29 13.91 6.66 -13.64
CA VAL A 29 12.58 6.07 -13.44
C VAL A 29 11.54 7.19 -13.49
N ASP A 30 10.46 6.95 -14.21
CA ASP A 30 9.35 7.91 -14.33
C ASP A 30 8.23 7.58 -13.34
N VAL A 31 8.07 6.31 -12.97
CA VAL A 31 7.12 5.85 -11.93
C VAL A 31 7.81 4.86 -10.99
N LEU A 32 7.87 5.19 -9.70
CA LEU A 32 8.45 4.35 -8.66
C LEU A 32 7.36 3.80 -7.74
N ILE A 33 7.31 2.48 -7.59
CA ILE A 33 6.44 1.78 -6.63
C ILE A 33 7.33 1.28 -5.50
N ALA A 34 7.05 1.64 -4.25
CA ALA A 34 7.98 1.40 -3.15
C ALA A 34 7.28 1.01 -1.84
N THR A 35 7.89 0.09 -1.09
CA THR A 35 7.56 -0.08 0.34
C THR A 35 8.40 0.89 1.18
N PRO A 36 7.85 1.54 2.23
CA PRO A 36 8.53 2.62 2.95
C PRO A 36 9.94 2.26 3.44
N GLY A 37 10.10 1.11 4.11
CA GLY A 37 11.40 0.69 4.65
C GLY A 37 12.49 0.59 3.57
N ARG A 38 12.22 -0.10 2.46
CA ARG A 38 13.18 -0.23 1.35
C ARG A 38 13.50 1.11 0.69
N LEU A 39 12.51 2.01 0.57
CA LEU A 39 12.75 3.32 0.00
C LEU A 39 13.69 4.15 0.88
N ILE A 40 13.48 4.12 2.20
CA ILE A 40 14.38 4.77 3.16
C ILE A 40 15.80 4.23 3.07
N ASP A 41 15.99 2.91 2.95
CA ASP A 41 17.32 2.32 2.76
C ASP A 41 18.03 2.89 1.52
N LEU A 42 17.31 2.97 0.41
CA LEU A 42 17.83 3.51 -0.85
C LEU A 42 18.12 5.01 -0.77
N MET A 43 17.30 5.78 -0.05
CA MET A 43 17.54 7.20 0.22
C MET A 43 18.79 7.39 1.09
N ASN A 44 18.97 6.58 2.14
CA ASN A 44 20.16 6.62 3.01
C ASN A 44 21.45 6.34 2.21
N GLN A 45 21.39 5.43 1.25
CA GLN A 45 22.51 5.11 0.35
C GLN A 45 22.68 6.13 -0.79
N LYS A 46 21.83 7.16 -0.86
CA LYS A 46 21.79 8.15 -1.95
C LYS A 46 21.59 7.50 -3.33
N ALA A 47 20.95 6.34 -3.38
CA ALA A 47 20.64 5.61 -4.61
C ALA A 47 19.37 6.13 -5.30
N VAL A 48 18.60 6.98 -4.61
CA VAL A 48 17.40 7.63 -5.15
C VAL A 48 17.34 9.08 -4.66
N ASN A 49 16.91 9.97 -5.56
CA ASN A 49 16.56 11.34 -5.25
C ASN A 49 15.08 11.55 -5.59
N LEU A 50 14.32 12.11 -4.65
CA LEU A 50 12.87 12.35 -4.80
C LEU A 50 12.54 13.83 -5.08
N GLY A 51 13.55 14.67 -5.33
CA GLY A 51 13.39 16.11 -5.55
C GLY A 51 12.60 16.49 -6.80
N ASP A 52 12.42 15.59 -7.76
CA ASP A 52 11.65 15.82 -8.99
C ASP A 52 10.23 15.21 -8.93
N VAL A 53 9.82 14.71 -7.76
CA VAL A 53 8.50 14.08 -7.60
C VAL A 53 7.40 15.15 -7.70
N GLN A 54 6.55 15.00 -8.72
CA GLN A 54 5.38 15.85 -8.94
C GLN A 54 4.09 15.27 -8.36
N VAL A 55 4.03 13.94 -8.21
CA VAL A 55 2.86 13.21 -7.69
C VAL A 55 3.34 12.17 -6.68
N LEU A 56 2.78 12.23 -5.47
CA LEU A 56 3.00 11.24 -4.41
C LEU A 56 1.70 10.51 -4.11
N VAL A 57 1.76 9.18 -4.05
CA VAL A 57 0.61 8.34 -3.69
C VAL A 57 0.94 7.58 -2.41
N LEU A 58 0.08 7.73 -1.41
CA LEU A 58 0.11 6.98 -0.15
C LEU A 58 -1.08 6.01 -0.17
N ASP A 59 -0.80 4.72 -0.28
CA ASP A 59 -1.83 3.68 -0.36
C ASP A 59 -1.86 2.83 0.91
N GLU A 60 -3.04 2.31 1.26
CA GLU A 60 -3.32 1.60 2.53
C GLU A 60 -2.77 2.34 3.77
N ALA A 61 -3.11 3.64 3.91
CA ALA A 61 -2.55 4.49 4.96
C ALA A 61 -2.83 3.97 6.39
N ASP A 62 -4.00 3.38 6.63
CA ASP A 62 -4.33 2.70 7.88
C ASP A 62 -3.35 1.55 8.20
N ARG A 63 -3.05 0.68 7.23
CA ARG A 63 -2.06 -0.38 7.43
C ARG A 63 -0.66 0.14 7.68
N MET A 64 -0.26 1.23 7.02
CA MET A 64 1.04 1.84 7.28
C MET A 64 1.16 2.33 8.72
N LEU A 65 0.06 2.80 9.33
CA LEU A 65 0.02 3.16 10.75
C LEU A 65 0.14 1.91 11.63
N ASP A 66 -0.65 0.87 11.35
CA ASP A 66 -0.65 -0.39 12.11
C ASP A 66 0.72 -1.08 12.10
N MET A 67 1.44 -0.99 10.99
CA MET A 67 2.80 -1.54 10.83
C MET A 67 3.89 -0.64 11.42
N GLY A 68 3.54 0.54 11.95
CA GLY A 68 4.50 1.48 12.53
C GLY A 68 5.38 2.18 11.48
N PHE A 69 4.96 2.24 10.21
CA PHE A 69 5.74 2.87 9.14
C PHE A 69 5.61 4.38 9.07
N LEU A 70 4.75 5.00 9.87
CA LEU A 70 4.51 6.44 9.83
C LEU A 70 5.79 7.30 9.88
N PRO A 71 6.79 7.02 10.74
CA PRO A 71 8.04 7.79 10.74
C PRO A 71 8.80 7.68 9.40
N SER A 72 8.78 6.51 8.77
CA SER A 72 9.39 6.31 7.44
C SER A 72 8.64 7.07 6.36
N VAL A 73 7.29 7.04 6.39
CA VAL A 73 6.45 7.76 5.45
C VAL A 73 6.67 9.28 5.58
N ARG A 74 6.70 9.82 6.81
CA ARG A 74 7.01 11.25 7.04
C ARG A 74 8.32 11.67 6.40
N ARG A 75 9.37 10.88 6.60
CA ARG A 75 10.68 11.14 6.03
C ARG A 75 10.69 11.07 4.49
N ILE A 76 9.88 10.21 3.88
CA ILE A 76 9.70 10.15 2.41
C ILE A 76 8.97 11.40 1.91
N VAL A 77 7.88 11.79 2.58
CA VAL A 77 7.10 13.00 2.29
C VAL A 77 7.99 14.25 2.35
N GLU A 78 8.80 14.39 3.40
CA GLU A 78 9.74 15.51 3.57
C GLU A 78 10.84 15.56 2.51
N ALA A 79 11.19 14.42 1.92
CA ALA A 79 12.19 14.33 0.86
C ALA A 79 11.63 14.66 -0.55
N THR A 80 10.33 14.93 -0.66
CA THR A 80 9.66 15.32 -1.91
C THR A 80 9.29 16.81 -1.90
N PRO A 81 9.16 17.47 -3.08
CA PRO A 81 8.75 18.87 -3.14
C PRO A 81 7.43 19.15 -2.42
N ALA A 82 7.32 20.31 -1.77
CA ALA A 82 6.07 20.75 -1.13
C ALA A 82 4.97 21.12 -2.14
N THR A 83 5.34 21.43 -3.39
CA THR A 83 4.43 21.82 -4.48
C THR A 83 3.82 20.63 -5.22
N ARG A 84 4.11 19.39 -4.80
CA ARG A 84 3.59 18.16 -5.42
C ARG A 84 2.10 17.98 -5.16
N GLN A 85 1.45 17.20 -6.01
CA GLN A 85 0.13 16.64 -5.73
C GLN A 85 0.27 15.39 -4.86
N THR A 86 -0.47 15.30 -3.75
CA THR A 86 -0.50 14.10 -2.90
C THR A 86 -1.88 13.45 -2.97
N LEU A 87 -1.91 12.14 -3.21
CA LEU A 87 -3.10 11.30 -3.15
C LEU A 87 -2.94 10.34 -1.97
N LEU A 88 -3.97 10.22 -1.13
CA LEU A 88 -4.01 9.27 -0.03
C LEU A 88 -5.22 8.35 -0.20
N PHE A 89 -4.95 7.06 -0.14
CA PHE A 89 -5.95 6.00 -0.20
C PHE A 89 -5.89 5.19 1.09
N SER A 90 -7.07 4.91 1.64
CA SER A 90 -7.21 4.10 2.85
C SER A 90 -8.59 3.45 2.83
N ALA A 91 -8.66 2.19 3.26
CA ALA A 91 -9.93 1.50 3.42
C ALA A 91 -10.69 2.05 4.62
N THR A 92 -9.96 2.44 5.67
CA THR A 92 -10.52 3.10 6.84
C THR A 92 -9.92 4.49 7.01
N ILE A 93 -10.80 5.49 7.12
CA ILE A 93 -10.43 6.86 7.46
C ILE A 93 -11.22 7.22 8.70
N ASP A 94 -10.60 7.03 9.86
CA ASP A 94 -11.10 7.60 11.11
C ASP A 94 -10.30 8.85 11.48
N LYS A 95 -10.73 9.54 12.55
CA LYS A 95 -10.06 10.76 13.01
C LYS A 95 -8.59 10.51 13.37
N GLY A 96 -8.27 9.35 13.96
CA GLY A 96 -6.90 9.03 14.35
C GLY A 96 -5.98 8.87 13.14
N VAL A 97 -6.44 8.16 12.11
CA VAL A 97 -5.71 8.04 10.84
C VAL A 97 -5.51 9.42 10.20
N LEU A 98 -6.57 10.22 10.09
CA LEU A 98 -6.51 11.57 9.53
C LEU A 98 -5.51 12.44 10.27
N ASP A 99 -5.60 12.55 11.60
CA ASP A 99 -4.72 13.41 12.40
C ASP A 99 -3.23 13.08 12.21
N GLN A 100 -2.90 11.80 11.94
CA GLN A 100 -1.52 11.36 11.74
C GLN A 100 -0.95 11.65 10.34
N VAL A 101 -1.82 11.69 9.33
CA VAL A 101 -1.46 11.86 7.91
C VAL A 101 -1.81 13.24 7.36
N ASP A 102 -2.60 14.05 8.06
CA ASP A 102 -3.08 15.37 7.61
C ASP A 102 -1.92 16.31 7.30
N ALA A 103 -0.86 16.28 8.12
CA ALA A 103 0.37 17.04 7.90
C ALA A 103 1.12 16.65 6.60
N MET A 104 0.77 15.54 5.96
CA MET A 104 1.34 15.10 4.67
C MET A 104 0.52 15.57 3.47
N LEU A 105 -0.68 16.11 3.72
CA LEU A 105 -1.63 16.59 2.73
C LEU A 105 -1.63 18.13 2.72
N ASN A 106 -2.12 18.71 1.63
CA ASN A 106 -2.28 20.16 1.50
C ASN A 106 -3.65 20.43 0.90
N ASP A 107 -4.57 20.96 1.71
CA ASP A 107 -5.98 21.24 1.38
C ASP A 107 -6.64 20.11 0.54
N PRO A 108 -6.72 18.88 1.09
CA PRO A 108 -7.16 17.72 0.31
C PRO A 108 -8.69 17.73 0.07
N ALA A 109 -9.09 17.45 -1.17
CA ALA A 109 -10.47 17.05 -1.44
C ALA A 109 -10.71 15.63 -0.90
N ILE A 110 -11.72 15.47 -0.04
CA ILE A 110 -12.07 14.17 0.54
C ILE A 110 -13.19 13.53 -0.28
N VAL A 111 -12.92 12.33 -0.80
CA VAL A 111 -13.90 11.50 -1.50
C VAL A 111 -14.09 10.22 -0.70
N GLN A 112 -15.30 10.04 -0.14
CA GLN A 112 -15.66 8.84 0.61
C GLN A 112 -16.79 8.11 -0.10
N ILE A 113 -16.53 6.87 -0.49
CA ILE A 113 -17.52 6.01 -1.15
C ILE A 113 -18.26 5.21 -0.07
N ALA A 114 -19.25 5.85 0.56
CA ALA A 114 -20.18 5.29 1.57
C ALA A 114 -19.55 4.67 2.85
N ALA A 115 -20.37 4.51 3.88
CA ALA A 115 -19.96 4.44 5.28
C ALA A 115 -19.61 3.03 5.80
N LYS A 116 -18.74 2.99 6.81
CA LYS A 116 -18.47 1.86 7.72
C LYS A 116 -19.73 1.03 8.02
N GLY A 117 -19.60 -0.30 7.97
CA GLY A 117 -20.29 -1.14 8.96
C GLY A 117 -21.30 -2.18 8.47
N GLU A 118 -21.52 -2.37 7.18
CA GLU A 118 -22.12 -3.62 6.72
C GLU A 118 -20.95 -4.54 6.33
N THR A 119 -20.67 -5.59 7.13
CA THR A 119 -20.40 -6.89 6.48
C THR A 119 -21.49 -6.98 5.45
N ALA A 120 -21.15 -6.87 4.16
CA ALA A 120 -22.17 -6.70 3.14
C ALA A 120 -23.31 -7.66 3.48
N ASP A 121 -24.54 -7.18 3.67
CA ASP A 121 -25.67 -8.04 4.08
C ASP A 121 -25.88 -9.21 3.09
N THR A 122 -25.16 -9.17 1.97
CA THR A 122 -24.98 -10.18 0.94
C THR A 122 -24.01 -11.32 1.29
N VAL A 123 -23.24 -11.24 2.38
CA VAL A 123 -22.23 -12.25 2.77
C VAL A 123 -22.76 -13.07 3.95
N GLU A 124 -23.25 -14.26 3.65
CA GLU A 124 -23.58 -15.26 4.66
C GLU A 124 -22.29 -15.83 5.29
N GLN A 125 -22.16 -15.72 6.61
CA GLN A 125 -21.02 -16.24 7.36
C GLN A 125 -21.44 -17.44 8.21
N TYR A 126 -20.62 -18.50 8.19
CA TYR A 126 -20.88 -19.74 8.91
C TYR A 126 -19.66 -20.15 9.75
N ILE A 127 -19.89 -20.70 10.93
CA ILE A 127 -18.83 -21.22 11.82
C ILE A 127 -19.07 -22.72 12.06
N ALA A 128 -18.12 -23.55 11.62
CA ALA A 128 -18.12 -24.99 11.90
C ALA A 128 -17.02 -25.33 12.92
N ARG A 129 -17.41 -25.90 14.07
CA ARG A 129 -16.46 -26.39 15.08
C ARG A 129 -16.07 -27.82 14.74
N VAL A 130 -14.79 -28.03 14.44
CA VAL A 130 -14.25 -29.32 14.00
C VAL A 130 -12.82 -29.49 14.55
N PRO A 131 -12.45 -30.68 15.06
CA PRO A 131 -11.06 -31.00 15.42
C PRO A 131 -10.10 -30.72 14.26
N HIS A 132 -8.88 -30.26 14.56
CA HIS A 132 -7.91 -29.87 13.53
C HIS A 132 -7.66 -30.97 12.48
N THR A 133 -7.60 -32.23 12.93
CA THR A 133 -7.40 -33.42 12.10
C THR A 133 -8.52 -33.65 11.09
N LEU A 134 -9.74 -33.19 11.36
CA LEU A 134 -10.92 -33.39 10.53
C LEU A 134 -11.23 -32.19 9.62
N LYS A 135 -10.43 -31.12 9.67
CA LYS A 135 -10.60 -29.97 8.77
C LYS A 135 -10.52 -30.34 7.28
N PRO A 136 -9.59 -31.21 6.82
CA PRO A 136 -9.54 -31.62 5.41
C PRO A 136 -10.82 -32.35 4.98
N ASP A 137 -11.32 -33.27 5.80
CA ASP A 137 -12.53 -34.03 5.50
C ASP A 137 -13.78 -33.15 5.48
N MET A 138 -13.89 -32.23 6.45
CA MET A 138 -14.95 -31.22 6.48
C MET A 138 -14.90 -30.32 5.24
N LEU A 139 -13.71 -29.87 4.83
CA LEU A 139 -13.56 -29.07 3.61
C LEU A 139 -13.96 -29.88 2.36
N ALA A 140 -13.52 -31.13 2.26
CA ALA A 140 -13.89 -32.01 1.15
C ALA A 140 -15.42 -32.22 1.08
N ALA A 141 -16.08 -32.40 2.23
CA ALA A 141 -17.53 -32.48 2.32
C ALA A 141 -18.21 -31.18 1.88
N LEU A 142 -17.74 -30.02 2.36
CA LEU A 142 -18.26 -28.70 1.99
C LEU A 142 -18.07 -28.39 0.50
N LEU A 143 -16.92 -28.73 -0.08
CA LEU A 143 -16.67 -28.58 -1.52
C LEU A 143 -17.55 -29.51 -2.36
N LYS A 144 -17.80 -30.73 -1.88
CA LYS A 144 -18.73 -31.65 -2.56
C LYS A 144 -20.18 -31.16 -2.50
N GLU A 145 -20.58 -30.56 -1.37
CA GLU A 145 -21.93 -30.04 -1.16
C GLU A 145 -22.17 -28.70 -1.88
N ARG A 146 -21.18 -27.79 -1.85
CA ARG A 146 -21.34 -26.38 -2.24
C ARG A 146 -20.30 -25.85 -3.24
N GLY A 147 -19.28 -26.63 -3.58
CA GLY A 147 -18.16 -26.22 -4.44
C GLY A 147 -18.47 -26.18 -5.95
N HIS A 148 -19.73 -26.43 -6.34
CA HIS A 148 -20.21 -26.22 -7.70
C HIS A 148 -21.09 -24.97 -7.76
N ARG A 149 -20.45 -23.82 -8.01
CA ARG A 149 -21.04 -22.64 -8.67
C ARG A 149 -20.04 -22.11 -9.67
#